data_AF-A0A2V2V6Z7-F1
#
_entry.id   AF-A0A2V2V6Z7-F1
#
_cell.length_a   1.000
_cell.length_b   1.000
_cell.length_c   1.000
_cell.angle_alpha   90.00
_cell.angle_beta   90.00
_cell.angle_gamma   90.00
#
_symmetry.space_group_name_H-M   'P 1'
#
loop_
_entity.id
_entity.type
_entity.pdbx_description
1 polymer ?
#
loop_
_entity_poly.entity_id
_entity_poly.type
_entity_poly.pdbx_seq_one_letter_code
_entity_poly.pdbx_strand_id
1 'polypeptide(L)'
;MPDAVATHHRLIRSLIAKYRCYEVKTIGDAFMIACRSAFAAVQLVRELQQVFLQHDWGTSVIDDAYRMFEEDRAEEDAEYVPPTARLDAAVYRQYWNGLRVRVGVHTGLCDIRRDEVTKGYDYYGGTSNMAARTESVGNGGQVLLTRAAYFALSTAEREQVEVTALGAVALRGVPKPVEMYQLDTVPGRVVAGLRLDRDDGAVDDYSDCGSGSSGVSRNTCYDSAVSFISGLMSPYASRQRAGVLESLCRRWRVRMVEKGVMSYDDYCAALVERLAGRVGRVLGRRVDGFLGVLLLKLQHVSGIVAEAV
;
A
#
# COMPACT_ATOMS: atom_id res chain seq x y z
N MET A 1 -22.09 1.15 -6.40
CA MET A 1 -21.48 0.27 -5.38
C MET A 1 -20.99 0.95 -4.08
N PRO A 2 -21.42 2.17 -3.67
CA PRO A 2 -20.96 2.73 -2.38
C PRO A 2 -21.44 1.91 -1.16
N ASP A 3 -22.50 1.12 -1.34
CA ASP A 3 -23.06 0.27 -0.27
C ASP A 3 -22.15 -0.90 0.14
N ALA A 4 -21.32 -1.41 -0.78
CA ALA A 4 -20.40 -2.51 -0.48
C ALA A 4 -19.27 -2.04 0.45
N VAL A 5 -18.65 -0.89 0.15
CA VAL A 5 -17.60 -0.30 0.99
C VAL A 5 -18.16 0.19 2.33
N ALA A 6 -19.36 0.77 2.34
CA ALA A 6 -20.03 1.15 3.59
C ALA A 6 -20.31 -0.08 4.49
N THR A 7 -20.66 -1.21 3.88
CA THR A 7 -20.88 -2.47 4.59
C THR A 7 -19.55 -3.07 5.07
N HIS A 8 -18.49 -3.04 4.25
CA HIS A 8 -17.11 -3.36 4.65
C HIS A 8 -16.72 -2.59 5.93
N HIS A 9 -16.90 -1.26 5.97
CA HIS A 9 -16.57 -0.44 7.14
C HIS A 9 -17.38 -0.83 8.37
N ARG A 10 -18.66 -1.12 8.19
CA ARG A 10 -19.56 -1.51 9.30
C ARG A 10 -19.14 -2.82 9.93
N LEU A 11 -18.81 -3.82 9.11
CA LEU A 11 -18.38 -5.15 9.58
C LEU A 11 -17.05 -5.05 10.34
N ILE A 12 -16.07 -4.35 9.77
CA ILE A 12 -14.76 -4.17 10.42
C ILE A 12 -14.91 -3.43 11.76
N ARG A 13 -15.66 -2.34 11.81
CA ARG A 13 -15.88 -1.59 13.06
C ARG A 13 -16.60 -2.40 14.13
N SER A 14 -17.53 -3.28 13.73
CA SER A 14 -18.18 -4.21 14.66
C SER A 14 -17.17 -5.18 15.28
N LEU A 15 -16.24 -5.71 14.48
CA LEU A 15 -15.17 -6.59 14.97
C LEU A 15 -14.15 -5.86 15.84
N ILE A 16 -13.77 -4.63 15.48
CA ILE A 16 -12.90 -3.78 16.31
C ILE A 16 -13.52 -3.60 17.70
N ALA A 17 -14.81 -3.29 17.78
CA ALA A 17 -15.53 -3.16 19.04
C ALA A 17 -15.60 -4.49 19.82
N LYS A 18 -15.91 -5.61 19.13
CA LYS A 18 -16.01 -6.96 19.72
C LYS A 18 -14.71 -7.37 20.41
N TYR A 19 -13.57 -7.17 19.74
CA TYR A 19 -12.25 -7.55 20.24
C TYR A 19 -11.56 -6.46 21.08
N ARG A 20 -12.24 -5.32 21.30
CA ARG A 20 -11.70 -4.17 22.06
C ARG A 20 -10.38 -3.65 21.48
N CYS A 21 -10.25 -3.71 20.15
CA CYS A 21 -9.17 -3.03 19.44
C CYS A 21 -9.55 -1.57 19.19
N TYR A 22 -8.59 -0.81 18.66
CA TYR A 22 -8.71 0.63 18.45
C TYR A 22 -8.53 0.95 16.96
N GLU A 23 -9.53 1.56 16.34
CA GLU A 23 -9.41 2.15 15.00
C GLU A 23 -8.52 3.40 15.11
N VAL A 24 -7.33 3.35 14.50
CA VAL A 24 -6.38 4.47 14.49
C VAL A 24 -6.81 5.49 13.46
N LYS A 25 -6.93 5.04 12.21
CA LYS A 25 -7.35 5.85 11.06
C LYS A 25 -7.90 4.94 9.97
N THR A 26 -8.68 5.54 9.09
CA THR A 26 -9.18 4.91 7.87
C THR A 26 -8.79 5.80 6.68
N ILE A 27 -8.14 5.24 5.66
CA ILE A 27 -7.71 5.94 4.44
C ILE A 27 -8.35 5.25 3.24
N GLY A 28 -9.45 5.81 2.73
CA GLY A 28 -10.26 5.13 1.72
C GLY A 28 -10.97 3.93 2.32
N ASP A 29 -10.65 2.74 1.83
CA ASP A 29 -11.04 1.42 2.33
C ASP A 29 -9.99 0.79 3.27
N ALA A 30 -8.78 1.36 3.36
CA ALA A 30 -7.73 0.89 4.26
C ALA A 30 -8.02 1.26 5.73
N PHE A 31 -7.97 0.26 6.62
CA PHE A 31 -8.04 0.41 8.07
C PHE A 31 -6.67 0.20 8.70
N MET A 32 -6.30 1.11 9.60
CA MET A 32 -5.22 0.89 10.55
C MET A 32 -5.81 0.61 11.94
N ILE A 33 -5.55 -0.59 12.46
CA ILE A 33 -6.13 -1.07 13.72
C ILE A 33 -5.00 -1.34 14.70
N ALA A 34 -5.11 -0.76 15.90
CA ALA A 34 -4.20 -1.02 17.00
C ALA A 34 -4.85 -1.97 18.03
N CYS A 35 -4.15 -3.03 18.41
CA CYS A 35 -4.60 -3.95 19.45
C CYS A 35 -3.58 -4.03 20.60
N ARG A 36 -4.08 -4.17 21.84
CA ARG A 36 -3.24 -4.35 23.04
C ARG A 36 -2.76 -5.80 23.23
N SER A 37 -3.42 -6.76 22.57
CA SER A 37 -3.12 -8.19 22.66
C SER A 37 -2.92 -8.76 21.26
N ALA A 38 -1.86 -9.57 21.08
CA ALA A 38 -1.55 -10.24 19.82
C ALA A 38 -2.64 -11.23 19.46
N PHE A 39 -3.13 -11.97 20.45
CA PHE A 39 -4.19 -12.92 20.24
C PHE A 39 -5.50 -12.23 19.85
N ALA A 40 -5.84 -11.09 20.46
CA ALA A 40 -7.02 -10.33 20.06
C ALA A 40 -6.94 -9.84 18.60
N ALA A 41 -5.76 -9.39 18.15
CA ALA A 41 -5.55 -9.02 16.75
C ALA A 41 -5.72 -10.21 15.81
N VAL A 42 -5.11 -11.36 16.14
CA VAL A 42 -5.20 -12.59 15.34
C VAL A 42 -6.64 -13.12 15.25
N GLN A 43 -7.39 -13.06 16.35
CA GLN A 43 -8.80 -13.44 16.37
C GLN A 43 -9.67 -12.48 15.55
N LEU A 44 -9.43 -11.16 15.66
CA LEU A 44 -10.12 -10.15 14.87
C LEU A 44 -9.97 -10.41 13.37
N VAL A 45 -8.73 -10.60 12.90
CA VAL A 45 -8.47 -10.78 11.46
C VAL A 45 -8.92 -12.15 10.96
N ARG A 46 -8.92 -13.17 11.81
CA ARG A 46 -9.53 -14.48 11.52
C ARG A 46 -11.03 -14.35 11.32
N GLU A 47 -11.74 -13.74 12.27
CA GLU A 47 -13.18 -13.57 12.18
C GLU A 47 -13.55 -12.61 11.04
N LEU A 48 -12.73 -11.61 10.74
CA LEU A 48 -12.91 -10.73 9.58
C LEU A 48 -13.04 -11.53 8.30
N GLN A 49 -12.10 -12.42 8.00
CA GLN A 49 -12.14 -13.24 6.79
C GLN A 49 -13.38 -14.15 6.73
N GLN A 50 -13.82 -14.67 7.87
CA GLN A 50 -14.98 -15.56 7.97
C GLN A 50 -16.30 -14.80 7.82
N VAL A 51 -16.44 -13.65 8.46
CA VAL A 51 -17.62 -12.78 8.37
C VAL A 51 -17.79 -12.27 6.94
N PHE A 52 -16.71 -11.87 6.28
CA PHE A 52 -16.74 -11.41 4.89
C PHE A 52 -17.19 -12.51 3.93
N LEU A 53 -16.71 -13.75 4.14
CA LEU A 53 -17.12 -14.91 3.38
C LEU A 53 -18.60 -15.26 3.59
N GLN A 54 -19.11 -15.16 4.81
CA GLN A 54 -20.49 -15.51 5.15
C GLN A 54 -21.50 -14.40 4.85
N HIS A 55 -21.03 -13.17 4.60
CA HIS A 55 -21.90 -12.03 4.37
C HIS A 55 -22.63 -12.14 3.02
N ASP A 56 -23.92 -11.83 3.01
CA ASP A 56 -24.67 -11.70 1.77
C ASP A 56 -24.44 -10.33 1.14
N TRP A 57 -23.54 -10.29 0.16
CA TRP A 57 -23.22 -9.08 -0.60
C TRP A 57 -24.34 -8.67 -1.57
N GLY A 58 -25.35 -9.52 -1.80
CA GLY A 58 -26.47 -9.24 -2.69
C GLY A 58 -26.10 -9.13 -4.17
N THR A 59 -24.86 -9.47 -4.55
CA THR A 59 -24.35 -9.37 -5.92
C THR A 59 -23.22 -10.37 -6.18
N SER A 60 -23.18 -10.95 -7.38
CA SER A 60 -22.03 -11.76 -7.85
C SER A 60 -21.00 -10.93 -8.60
N VAL A 61 -21.31 -9.68 -8.96
CA VAL A 61 -20.48 -8.85 -9.85
C VAL A 61 -19.07 -8.65 -9.30
N ILE A 62 -18.93 -8.60 -7.97
CA ILE A 62 -17.63 -8.47 -7.30
C ILE A 62 -16.79 -9.73 -7.54
N ASP A 63 -17.37 -10.91 -7.31
CA ASP A 63 -16.70 -12.19 -7.54
C ASP A 63 -16.38 -12.43 -9.02
N ASP A 64 -17.31 -12.06 -9.91
CA ASP A 64 -17.12 -12.12 -11.36
C ASP A 64 -15.92 -11.26 -11.80
N ALA A 65 -15.82 -10.02 -11.29
CA ALA A 65 -14.71 -9.13 -11.58
C ALA A 65 -13.36 -9.69 -11.09
N TYR A 66 -13.29 -10.26 -9.88
CA TYR A 66 -12.04 -10.87 -9.39
C TYR A 66 -11.58 -12.03 -10.26
N ARG A 67 -12.52 -12.88 -10.74
CA ARG A 67 -12.18 -14.00 -11.63
C ARG A 67 -11.67 -13.50 -12.98
N MET A 68 -12.29 -12.47 -13.55
CA MET A 68 -11.81 -11.83 -14.78
C MET A 68 -10.38 -11.28 -14.61
N PHE A 69 -10.09 -10.58 -13.51
CA PHE A 69 -8.73 -10.08 -13.27
C PHE A 69 -7.67 -11.17 -13.10
N GLU A 70 -8.05 -12.33 -12.54
CA GLU A 70 -7.16 -13.49 -12.46
C GLU A 70 -6.92 -14.13 -13.83
N GLU A 71 -7.94 -14.17 -14.70
CA GLU A 71 -7.81 -14.66 -16.08
C GLU A 71 -6.93 -13.73 -16.91
N ASP A 72 -7.21 -12.42 -16.90
CA ASP A 72 -6.41 -11.41 -17.60
C ASP A 72 -4.92 -11.51 -17.20
N ARG A 73 -4.65 -11.67 -15.90
CA ARG A 73 -3.28 -11.84 -15.40
C ARG A 73 -2.64 -13.15 -15.86
N ALA A 74 -3.40 -14.23 -15.97
CA ALA A 74 -2.90 -15.52 -16.47
C ALA A 74 -2.62 -15.50 -17.98
N GLU A 75 -3.24 -14.58 -18.73
CA GLU A 75 -2.91 -14.33 -20.13
C GLU A 75 -1.60 -13.54 -20.28
N GLU A 76 -1.35 -12.59 -19.37
CA GLU A 76 -0.12 -11.78 -19.35
C GLU A 76 1.10 -12.55 -18.83
N ASP A 77 0.91 -13.38 -17.80
CA ASP A 77 1.97 -14.12 -17.11
C ASP A 77 1.70 -15.63 -17.15
N ALA A 78 2.46 -16.34 -17.98
CA ALA A 78 2.31 -17.79 -18.17
C ALA A 78 2.68 -18.62 -16.93
N GLU A 79 3.44 -18.08 -15.97
CA GLU A 79 3.76 -18.74 -14.71
C GLU A 79 2.64 -18.54 -13.67
N TYR A 80 1.79 -17.52 -13.86
CA TYR A 80 0.67 -17.25 -12.98
C TYR A 80 -0.49 -18.23 -13.20
N VAL A 81 -0.75 -19.05 -12.18
CA VAL A 81 -1.93 -19.93 -12.14
C VAL A 81 -3.05 -19.24 -11.37
N PRO A 82 -4.23 -18.99 -11.99
CA PRO A 82 -5.33 -18.31 -11.32
C PRO A 82 -5.89 -19.20 -10.19
N PRO A 83 -5.86 -18.75 -8.93
CA PRO A 83 -6.21 -19.58 -7.79
C PRO A 83 -7.73 -19.81 -7.65
N THR A 84 -8.56 -18.91 -8.18
CA THR A 84 -10.02 -18.96 -7.97
C THR A 84 -10.84 -19.00 -9.25
N ALA A 85 -10.36 -18.40 -10.34
CA ALA A 85 -11.14 -18.26 -11.58
C ALA A 85 -11.59 -19.58 -12.19
N ARG A 86 -10.75 -20.63 -12.12
CA ARG A 86 -11.01 -21.94 -12.72
C ARG A 86 -11.71 -22.93 -11.79
N LEU A 87 -12.17 -22.49 -10.61
CA LEU A 87 -12.90 -23.34 -9.67
C LEU A 87 -14.37 -23.48 -10.09
N ASP A 88 -14.96 -24.64 -9.80
CA ASP A 88 -16.42 -24.82 -9.93
C ASP A 88 -17.16 -23.84 -9.01
N ALA A 89 -18.32 -23.35 -9.45
CA ALA A 89 -19.08 -22.33 -8.73
C ALA A 89 -19.50 -22.78 -7.30
N ALA A 90 -19.78 -24.07 -7.10
CA ALA A 90 -20.13 -24.60 -5.78
C ALA A 90 -18.91 -24.62 -4.84
N VAL A 91 -17.73 -24.97 -5.37
CA VAL A 91 -16.46 -24.98 -4.62
C VAL A 91 -16.00 -23.55 -4.33
N TYR A 92 -16.12 -22.65 -5.31
CA TYR A 92 -15.76 -21.24 -5.16
C TYR A 92 -16.49 -20.61 -3.97
N ARG A 93 -17.82 -20.78 -3.89
CA ARG A 93 -18.67 -20.20 -2.83
C ARG A 93 -18.34 -20.71 -1.42
N GLN A 94 -17.68 -21.85 -1.29
CA GLN A 94 -17.23 -22.36 0.01
C GLN A 94 -16.04 -21.58 0.56
N TYR A 95 -15.22 -20.97 -0.32
CA TYR A 95 -13.96 -20.33 0.05
C TYR A 95 -13.92 -18.83 -0.21
N TRP A 96 -14.72 -18.34 -1.17
CA TRP A 96 -14.70 -16.98 -1.68
C TRP A 96 -16.11 -16.42 -1.89
N ASN A 97 -16.31 -15.18 -1.47
CA ASN A 97 -17.55 -14.43 -1.63
C ASN A 97 -17.29 -12.93 -1.40
N GLY A 98 -17.69 -12.08 -2.35
CA GLY A 98 -17.65 -10.63 -2.23
C GLY A 98 -16.24 -10.03 -2.10
N LEU A 99 -16.11 -8.98 -1.27
CA LEU A 99 -14.88 -8.19 -1.16
C LEU A 99 -13.75 -9.01 -0.52
N ARG A 100 -12.59 -9.03 -1.19
CA ARG A 100 -11.41 -9.78 -0.76
C ARG A 100 -10.42 -8.87 -0.03
N VAL A 101 -10.51 -8.84 1.29
CA VAL A 101 -9.65 -8.01 2.16
C VAL A 101 -8.30 -8.68 2.38
N ARG A 102 -7.21 -7.94 2.20
CA ARG A 102 -5.85 -8.41 2.54
C ARG A 102 -5.42 -7.82 3.87
N VAL A 103 -4.70 -8.60 4.68
CA VAL A 103 -4.39 -8.19 6.05
C VAL A 103 -2.94 -8.50 6.41
N GLY A 104 -2.24 -7.50 6.94
CA GLY A 104 -0.90 -7.64 7.52
C GLY A 104 -0.91 -7.35 9.02
N VAL A 105 -0.32 -8.26 9.81
CA VAL A 105 -0.20 -8.11 11.27
C VAL A 105 1.25 -8.12 11.70
N HIS A 106 1.64 -7.06 12.38
CA HIS A 106 2.95 -6.96 13.01
C HIS A 106 2.84 -6.53 14.47
N THR A 107 3.77 -7.02 15.29
CA THR A 107 3.88 -6.68 16.70
C THR A 107 5.26 -6.11 16.95
N GLY A 108 5.29 -4.95 17.61
CA GLY A 108 6.52 -4.30 17.97
C GLY A 108 6.28 -3.09 18.86
N LEU A 109 7.34 -2.32 19.06
CA LEU A 109 7.28 -1.06 19.80
C LEU A 109 6.98 0.07 18.82
N CYS A 110 6.01 0.91 19.14
CA CYS A 110 5.61 2.05 18.32
C CYS A 110 5.85 3.35 19.07
N ASP A 111 6.10 4.42 18.32
CA ASP A 111 5.99 5.78 18.84
C ASP A 111 4.51 6.18 18.83
N ILE A 112 3.89 6.11 20.00
CA ILE A 112 2.48 6.47 20.18
C ILE A 112 2.39 7.98 20.39
N ARG A 113 1.59 8.66 19.58
CA ARG A 113 1.33 10.10 19.71
C ARG A 113 -0.15 10.34 19.86
N ARG A 114 -0.53 11.18 20.81
CA ARG A 114 -1.92 11.62 20.94
C ARG A 114 -2.09 12.91 20.15
N ASP A 115 -3.06 12.92 19.25
CA ASP A 115 -3.44 14.14 18.56
C ASP A 115 -4.39 14.95 19.44
N GLU A 116 -4.07 16.22 19.65
CA GLU A 116 -4.86 17.13 20.47
C GLU A 116 -6.18 17.54 19.81
N VAL A 117 -6.28 17.47 18.47
CA VAL A 117 -7.46 17.87 17.71
C VAL A 117 -8.45 16.69 17.64
N THR A 118 -8.02 15.57 17.08
CA THR A 118 -8.89 14.37 16.95
C THR A 118 -9.10 13.65 18.29
N LYS A 119 -8.31 13.98 19.32
CA LYS A 119 -8.24 13.29 20.63
C LYS A 119 -7.86 11.81 20.55
N GLY A 120 -7.53 11.32 19.35
CA GLY A 120 -7.13 9.95 19.07
C GLY A 120 -5.63 9.72 19.28
N TYR A 121 -5.23 8.45 19.22
CA TYR A 121 -3.84 8.02 19.26
C TYR A 121 -3.41 7.56 17.88
N ASP A 122 -2.21 7.95 17.46
CA ASP A 122 -1.58 7.50 16.23
C ASP A 122 -0.27 6.78 16.54
N TYR A 123 0.13 5.84 15.69
CA TYR A 123 1.25 4.93 15.91
C TYR A 123 2.27 5.07 14.78
N TYR A 124 3.47 5.52 15.14
CA TYR A 124 4.55 5.79 14.19
C TYR A 124 5.77 4.90 14.41
N GLY A 125 6.69 4.94 13.44
CA GLY A 125 7.98 4.26 13.49
C GLY A 125 8.00 2.94 12.72
N GLY A 126 9.12 2.22 12.84
CA GLY A 126 9.40 1.02 12.06
C GLY A 126 8.35 -0.08 12.19
N THR A 127 7.68 -0.21 13.33
CA THR A 127 6.63 -1.21 13.57
C THR A 127 5.38 -0.93 12.73
N SER A 128 4.94 0.31 12.63
CA SER A 128 3.80 0.70 11.79
C SER A 128 4.12 0.46 10.31
N ASN A 129 5.30 0.93 9.88
CA ASN A 129 5.79 0.70 8.52
C ASN A 129 5.91 -0.80 8.20
N MET A 130 6.40 -1.61 9.13
CA MET A 130 6.50 -3.07 8.95
C MET A 130 5.13 -3.71 8.77
N ALA A 131 4.12 -3.30 9.52
CA ALA A 131 2.75 -3.80 9.37
C ALA A 131 2.21 -3.49 7.96
N ALA A 132 2.34 -2.23 7.54
CA ALA A 132 1.93 -1.79 6.20
C ALA A 132 2.66 -2.55 5.08
N ARG A 133 3.98 -2.72 5.20
CA ARG A 133 4.75 -3.50 4.22
C ARG A 133 4.43 -5.00 4.24
N THR A 134 3.97 -5.53 5.37
CA THR A 134 3.50 -6.92 5.48
C THR A 134 2.14 -7.09 4.81
N GLU A 135 1.24 -6.11 4.96
CA GLU A 135 -0.06 -6.09 4.27
C GLU A 135 0.12 -5.99 2.75
N SER A 136 1.02 -5.12 2.27
CA SER A 136 1.14 -4.80 0.84
C SER A 136 1.55 -6.00 -0.01
N VAL A 137 2.31 -6.94 0.56
CA VAL A 137 2.74 -8.18 -0.12
C VAL A 137 1.66 -9.27 -0.12
N GLY A 138 0.59 -9.10 0.66
CA GLY A 138 -0.52 -10.05 0.77
C GLY A 138 -1.48 -9.99 -0.42
N ASN A 139 -2.11 -11.13 -0.71
CA ASN A 139 -3.22 -11.22 -1.66
C ASN A 139 -4.56 -10.98 -0.97
N GLY A 140 -5.58 -10.58 -1.73
CA GLY A 140 -6.95 -10.43 -1.20
C GLY A 140 -7.44 -11.76 -0.61
N GLY A 141 -7.98 -11.72 0.60
CA GLY A 141 -8.39 -12.91 1.36
C GLY A 141 -7.24 -13.62 2.10
N GLN A 142 -6.02 -13.09 2.05
CA GLN A 142 -4.85 -13.61 2.77
C GLN A 142 -4.58 -12.79 4.03
N VAL A 143 -4.14 -13.47 5.09
CA VAL A 143 -3.70 -12.85 6.34
C VAL A 143 -2.27 -13.25 6.60
N LEU A 144 -1.40 -12.25 6.74
CA LEU A 144 0.03 -12.44 6.97
C LEU A 144 0.43 -11.95 8.37
N LEU A 145 1.15 -12.80 9.09
CA LEU A 145 1.75 -12.52 10.38
C LEU A 145 3.26 -12.49 10.20
N THR A 146 3.90 -11.42 10.67
CA THR A 146 5.35 -11.43 10.84
C THR A 146 5.76 -12.40 11.94
N ARG A 147 7.02 -12.88 11.92
CA ARG A 147 7.60 -13.67 13.02
C ARG A 147 7.38 -13.02 14.39
N ALA A 148 7.54 -11.71 14.48
CA ALA A 148 7.33 -10.98 15.73
C ALA A 148 5.88 -11.11 16.23
N ALA A 149 4.89 -10.99 15.35
CA ALA A 149 3.48 -11.18 15.71
C ALA A 149 3.17 -12.63 16.09
N TYR A 150 3.71 -13.60 15.36
CA TYR A 150 3.50 -15.02 15.66
C TYR A 150 4.11 -15.45 17.00
N PHE A 151 5.32 -14.97 17.32
CA PHE A 151 5.98 -15.28 18.59
C PHE A 151 5.50 -14.43 19.76
N ALA A 152 4.75 -13.35 19.50
CA ALA A 152 4.06 -12.59 20.54
C ALA A 152 2.85 -13.35 21.13
N LEU A 153 2.33 -14.36 20.43
CA LEU A 153 1.35 -15.29 20.97
C LEU A 153 2.00 -16.22 22.00
N SER A 154 1.26 -16.55 23.06
CA SER A 154 1.65 -17.62 23.98
C SER A 154 1.56 -19.00 23.30
N THR A 155 2.18 -20.02 23.90
CA THR A 155 2.14 -21.38 23.35
C THR A 155 0.71 -21.92 23.24
N ALA A 156 -0.12 -21.70 24.26
CA ALA A 156 -1.53 -22.12 24.26
C ALA A 156 -2.39 -21.37 23.23
N GLU A 157 -2.04 -20.12 22.91
CA GLU A 157 -2.72 -19.35 21.85
C GLU A 157 -2.29 -19.81 20.46
N ARG A 158 -1.02 -20.21 20.29
CA ARG A 158 -0.52 -20.78 19.02
C ARG A 158 -1.18 -22.11 18.68
N GLU A 159 -1.53 -22.92 19.67
CA GLU A 159 -2.26 -24.19 19.45
C GLU A 159 -3.69 -23.98 18.93
N GLN A 160 -4.27 -22.79 19.11
CA GLN A 160 -5.62 -22.45 18.66
C GLN A 160 -5.66 -21.83 17.25
N VAL A 161 -4.50 -21.58 16.64
CA VAL A 161 -4.39 -20.93 15.35
C VAL A 161 -3.59 -21.81 14.39
N GLU A 162 -4.19 -22.11 13.25
CA GLU A 162 -3.51 -22.81 12.17
C GLU A 162 -2.73 -21.79 11.33
N VAL A 163 -1.45 -22.05 11.17
CA VAL A 163 -0.54 -21.16 10.44
C VAL A 163 0.39 -21.96 9.54
N THR A 164 0.59 -21.44 8.34
CA THR A 164 1.53 -21.96 7.34
C THR A 164 2.75 -21.05 7.26
N ALA A 165 3.95 -21.61 7.47
CA ALA A 165 5.19 -20.84 7.37
C ALA A 165 5.53 -20.58 5.89
N LEU A 166 5.67 -19.30 5.51
CA LEU A 166 6.02 -18.89 4.14
C LEU A 166 7.53 -18.64 3.97
N GLY A 167 8.29 -18.69 5.05
CA GLY A 167 9.73 -18.44 5.04
C GLY A 167 10.10 -16.96 5.09
N ALA A 168 11.36 -16.66 4.75
CA ALA A 168 11.90 -15.30 4.81
C ALA A 168 11.62 -14.52 3.54
N VAL A 169 10.97 -13.36 3.68
CA VAL A 169 10.53 -12.50 2.58
C VAL A 169 11.26 -11.16 2.68
N ALA A 170 11.88 -10.73 1.58
CA ALA A 170 12.49 -9.41 1.50
C ALA A 170 11.40 -8.36 1.29
N LEU A 171 11.24 -7.45 2.26
CA LEU A 171 10.33 -6.33 2.15
C LEU A 171 11.08 -5.06 1.73
N ARG A 172 10.45 -4.22 0.92
CA ARG A 172 11.03 -2.95 0.49
C ARG A 172 11.33 -2.04 1.68
N GLY A 173 12.53 -1.45 1.69
CA GLY A 173 12.96 -0.54 2.76
C GLY A 173 13.34 -1.22 4.07
N VAL A 174 13.26 -2.56 4.13
CA VAL A 174 13.63 -3.34 5.30
C VAL A 174 14.99 -4.01 5.05
N PRO A 175 15.99 -3.77 5.89
CA PRO A 175 17.36 -4.23 5.62
C PRO A 175 17.54 -5.76 5.74
N LYS A 176 16.65 -6.44 6.48
CA LYS A 176 16.69 -7.88 6.69
C LYS A 176 15.40 -8.53 6.20
N PRO A 177 15.49 -9.68 5.52
CA PRO A 177 14.31 -10.48 5.21
C PRO A 177 13.52 -10.79 6.49
N VAL A 178 12.20 -10.67 6.39
CA VAL A 178 11.26 -10.92 7.49
C VAL A 178 10.63 -12.27 7.29
N GLU A 179 10.72 -13.13 8.30
CA GLU A 179 9.99 -14.41 8.30
C GLU A 179 8.48 -14.17 8.42
N MET A 180 7.73 -14.76 7.50
CA MET A 180 6.28 -14.62 7.37
C MET A 180 5.55 -15.92 7.63
N TYR A 181 4.37 -15.80 8.24
CA TYR A 181 3.45 -16.87 8.55
C TYR A 181 2.08 -16.48 7.99
N GLN A 182 1.48 -17.33 7.19
CA GLN A 182 0.09 -17.17 6.76
C GLN A 182 -0.83 -17.73 7.85
N LEU A 183 -1.84 -16.97 8.24
CA LEU A 183 -2.91 -17.46 9.13
C LEU A 183 -4.01 -18.10 8.29
N ASP A 184 -4.29 -19.37 8.54
CA ASP A 184 -5.30 -20.14 7.81
C ASP A 184 -6.68 -19.87 8.43
N THR A 185 -7.34 -18.82 7.94
CA THR A 185 -8.62 -18.33 8.47
C THR A 185 -9.83 -19.09 7.93
N VAL A 186 -9.75 -19.52 6.67
CA VAL A 186 -10.73 -20.31 5.95
C VAL A 186 -10.01 -21.57 5.45
N PRO A 187 -10.24 -22.73 6.09
CA PRO A 187 -9.54 -23.97 5.74
C PRO A 187 -9.72 -24.33 4.26
N GLY A 188 -8.64 -24.63 3.55
CA GLY A 188 -8.67 -25.00 2.13
C GLY A 188 -8.63 -23.84 1.14
N ARG A 189 -8.61 -22.58 1.61
CA ARG A 189 -8.43 -21.42 0.73
C ARG A 189 -7.00 -21.40 0.18
N VAL A 190 -6.87 -21.46 -1.15
CA VAL A 190 -5.59 -21.33 -1.86
C VAL A 190 -5.43 -19.90 -2.37
N VAL A 191 -4.23 -19.35 -2.20
CA VAL A 191 -3.86 -18.00 -2.65
C VAL A 191 -2.62 -18.07 -3.54
N ALA A 192 -2.45 -17.08 -4.42
CA ALA A 192 -1.26 -16.95 -5.25
C ALA A 192 0.00 -16.60 -4.42
N GLY A 193 1.16 -16.60 -5.08
CA GLY A 193 2.41 -16.15 -4.49
C GLY A 193 2.34 -14.69 -3.97
N LEU A 194 3.24 -14.36 -3.04
CA LEU A 194 3.31 -13.01 -2.46
C LEU A 194 3.61 -11.94 -3.52
N ARG A 195 3.03 -10.75 -3.34
CA ARG A 195 3.15 -9.61 -4.26
C ARG A 195 4.43 -8.82 -3.97
N LEU A 196 5.58 -9.34 -4.37
CA LEU A 196 6.88 -8.71 -4.09
C LEU A 196 7.24 -7.57 -5.05
N ASP A 197 6.71 -7.60 -6.28
CA ASP A 197 7.13 -6.72 -7.38
C ASP A 197 6.24 -5.48 -7.61
N ARG A 198 5.20 -5.28 -6.77
CA ARG A 198 4.29 -4.14 -6.95
C ARG A 198 4.77 -2.93 -6.17
N ASP A 199 5.15 -1.90 -6.91
CA ASP A 199 5.19 -0.50 -6.47
C ASP A 199 3.75 -0.03 -6.20
N ASP A 200 3.10 -0.60 -5.17
CA ASP A 200 1.88 -0.04 -4.62
C ASP A 200 2.30 1.34 -4.09
N GLY A 201 1.80 2.41 -4.72
CA GLY A 201 2.13 3.82 -4.46
C GLY A 201 1.73 4.33 -3.06
N ALA A 202 1.89 3.50 -2.03
CA ALA A 202 1.81 3.85 -0.63
C ALA A 202 2.88 4.89 -0.32
N VAL A 203 2.39 6.08 0.01
CA VAL A 203 3.13 7.31 0.23
C VAL A 203 4.19 7.11 1.32
N ASP A 204 5.46 7.05 0.93
CA ASP A 204 6.60 7.17 1.84
C ASP A 204 6.72 8.62 2.30
N ASP A 205 6.33 8.92 3.54
CA ASP A 205 6.82 10.12 4.23
C ASP A 205 7.25 9.78 5.66
N TYR A 206 8.49 9.28 5.82
CA TYR A 206 9.28 9.38 7.06
C TYR A 206 10.80 9.33 6.75
N SER A 207 11.35 10.48 6.34
CA SER A 207 12.70 11.06 6.59
C SER A 207 13.99 10.25 6.32
N ASP A 208 14.88 10.74 5.44
CA ASP A 208 16.09 11.55 5.76
C ASP A 208 16.96 11.74 4.49
N CYS A 209 17.66 12.88 4.42
CA CYS A 209 18.49 13.29 3.30
C CYS A 209 19.93 12.74 3.41
N GLY A 210 20.34 11.91 2.46
CA GLY A 210 21.73 11.44 2.35
C GLY A 210 22.03 10.72 1.05
N SER A 211 22.60 11.46 0.10
CA SER A 211 23.42 11.06 -1.06
C SER A 211 23.19 9.70 -1.74
N GLY A 212 22.53 9.77 -2.90
CA GLY A 212 23.06 9.29 -4.18
C GLY A 212 23.46 7.81 -4.32
N SER A 213 22.60 7.04 -4.99
CA SER A 213 23.02 6.38 -6.23
C SER A 213 21.81 6.10 -7.13
N SER A 214 22.09 6.13 -8.42
CA SER A 214 21.23 6.00 -9.59
C SER A 214 20.36 4.74 -9.61
N GLY A 215 19.07 4.95 -9.84
CA GLY A 215 18.09 3.92 -10.15
C GLY A 215 16.70 4.54 -10.27
N VAL A 216 16.56 5.53 -11.16
CA VAL A 216 15.31 6.27 -11.34
C VAL A 216 14.27 5.34 -11.97
N SER A 217 13.38 4.78 -11.15
CA SER A 217 12.04 4.39 -11.60
C SER A 217 11.42 5.63 -12.25
N ARG A 218 11.15 5.54 -13.55
CA ARG A 218 10.50 6.58 -14.36
C ARG A 218 9.09 6.80 -13.80
N ASN A 219 8.98 7.74 -12.85
CA ASN A 219 7.75 7.99 -12.09
C ASN A 219 6.63 8.59 -12.96
N THR A 220 5.39 8.16 -12.71
CA THR A 220 4.14 8.71 -13.27
C THR A 220 4.00 10.24 -13.12
N CYS A 221 4.61 10.86 -12.10
CA CYS A 221 4.61 12.31 -11.93
C CYS A 221 5.53 13.04 -12.93
N TYR A 222 6.59 12.38 -13.40
CA TYR A 222 7.42 12.87 -14.50
C TYR A 222 6.63 12.79 -15.81
N ASP A 223 5.99 11.65 -16.09
CA ASP A 223 5.18 11.48 -17.30
C ASP A 223 3.97 12.42 -17.32
N SER A 224 3.35 12.67 -16.16
CA SER A 224 2.28 13.65 -16.00
C SER A 224 2.78 15.08 -16.26
N ALA A 225 3.95 15.43 -15.75
CA ALA A 225 4.56 16.74 -15.98
C ALA A 225 5.00 16.92 -17.45
N VAL A 226 5.56 15.89 -18.08
CA VAL A 226 5.93 15.89 -19.50
C VAL A 226 4.69 16.05 -20.38
N SER A 227 3.61 15.31 -20.09
CA SER A 227 2.34 15.39 -20.82
C SER A 227 1.68 16.76 -20.66
N PHE A 228 1.69 17.32 -19.44
CA PHE A 228 1.15 18.64 -19.17
C PHE A 228 1.92 19.75 -19.90
N ILE A 229 3.25 19.74 -19.82
CA ILE A 229 4.08 20.75 -20.48
C ILE A 229 3.99 20.60 -22.00
N SER A 230 4.02 19.37 -22.52
CA SER A 230 3.84 19.10 -23.96
C SER A 230 2.46 19.53 -24.46
N GLY A 231 1.41 19.27 -23.69
CA GLY A 231 0.04 19.72 -23.97
C GLY A 231 -0.08 21.23 -24.01
N LEU A 232 0.52 21.94 -23.05
CA LEU A 232 0.55 23.41 -23.01
C LEU A 232 1.29 24.00 -24.22
N MET A 233 2.30 23.29 -24.73
CA MET A 233 3.12 23.74 -25.86
C MET A 233 2.57 23.31 -27.22
N SER A 234 1.59 22.39 -27.28
CA SER A 234 0.98 21.88 -28.51
C SER A 234 0.39 22.95 -29.46
N PRO A 235 -0.16 24.09 -28.99
CA PRO A 235 -0.72 25.11 -29.87
C PRO A 235 0.32 26.01 -30.55
N TYR A 236 1.59 25.94 -30.16
CA TYR A 236 2.65 26.84 -30.64
C TYR A 236 3.48 26.20 -31.76
N ALA A 237 3.87 27.00 -32.75
CA ALA A 237 4.79 26.56 -33.80
C ALA A 237 6.19 26.24 -33.22
N SER A 238 6.92 25.27 -33.80
CA SER A 238 8.18 24.74 -33.24
C SER A 238 9.23 25.79 -32.85
N ARG A 239 9.31 26.91 -33.59
CA ARG A 239 10.24 28.01 -33.29
C ARG A 239 9.81 28.88 -32.10
N GLN A 240 8.49 29.00 -31.87
CA GLN A 240 7.92 29.73 -30.74
C GLN A 240 7.95 28.88 -29.45
N ARG A 241 7.77 27.55 -29.57
CA ARG A 241 7.91 26.60 -28.45
C ARG A 241 9.27 26.70 -27.78
N ALA A 242 10.34 26.75 -28.57
CA ALA A 242 11.70 26.89 -28.05
C ALA A 242 11.86 28.17 -27.21
N GLY A 243 11.40 29.33 -27.71
CA GLY A 243 11.53 30.60 -26.99
C GLY A 243 10.78 30.62 -25.63
N VAL A 244 9.59 30.02 -25.59
CA VAL A 244 8.79 29.90 -24.35
C VAL A 244 9.45 28.94 -23.36
N LEU A 245 9.89 27.76 -23.83
CA LEU A 245 10.57 26.76 -22.99
C LEU A 245 11.90 27.27 -22.45
N GLU A 246 12.66 28.02 -23.24
CA GLU A 246 13.91 28.65 -22.78
C GLU A 246 13.67 29.68 -21.67
N SER A 247 12.61 30.50 -21.80
CA SER A 247 12.22 31.47 -20.77
C SER A 247 11.80 30.77 -19.47
N LEU A 248 11.04 29.68 -19.58
CA LEU A 248 10.61 28.86 -18.44
C LEU A 248 11.81 28.18 -17.75
N CYS A 249 12.75 27.61 -18.52
CA CYS A 249 13.98 27.02 -17.99
C CYS A 249 14.83 28.04 -17.22
N ARG A 250 15.01 29.27 -17.75
CA ARG A 250 15.73 30.34 -17.05
C ARG A 250 15.03 30.73 -15.74
N ARG A 251 13.71 30.88 -15.79
CA ARG A 251 12.90 31.25 -14.61
C ARG A 251 12.94 30.18 -13.52
N TRP A 252 13.06 28.92 -13.89
CA TRP A 252 13.15 27.78 -12.97
C TRP A 252 14.59 27.35 -12.64
N ARG A 253 15.60 28.12 -13.08
CA ARG A 253 17.05 27.83 -12.91
C ARG A 253 17.45 26.41 -13.34
N VAL A 254 16.85 25.92 -14.42
CA VAL A 254 17.17 24.62 -15.01
C VAL A 254 18.36 24.79 -15.96
N ARG A 255 19.32 23.84 -15.95
CA ARG A 255 20.47 23.87 -16.87
C ARG A 255 19.97 23.72 -18.31
N MET A 256 20.24 24.73 -19.12
CA MET A 256 19.88 24.77 -20.54
C MET A 256 20.66 23.70 -21.32
N VAL A 257 20.04 23.18 -22.38
CA VAL A 257 20.72 22.38 -23.40
C VAL A 257 21.13 23.35 -24.49
N GLU A 258 22.31 23.21 -25.08
CA GLU A 258 22.68 23.98 -26.27
C GLU A 258 22.07 23.30 -27.50
N LYS A 259 21.45 24.07 -28.39
CA LYS A 259 20.75 23.52 -29.57
C LYS A 259 21.66 22.69 -30.48
N GLY A 260 22.94 23.05 -30.61
CA GLY A 260 23.88 22.35 -31.49
C GLY A 260 23.33 22.14 -32.92
N VAL A 261 23.37 20.91 -33.41
CA VAL A 261 22.87 20.47 -34.74
C VAL A 261 21.42 19.94 -34.66
N MET A 262 20.74 20.07 -33.51
CA MET A 262 19.43 19.44 -33.28
C MET A 262 18.29 20.15 -34.02
N SER A 263 17.29 19.37 -34.42
CA SER A 263 15.99 19.88 -34.88
C SER A 263 15.33 20.70 -33.77
N TYR A 264 14.49 21.67 -34.15
CA TYR A 264 13.73 22.46 -33.18
C TYR A 264 12.78 21.60 -32.33
N ASP A 265 12.30 20.47 -32.87
CA ASP A 265 11.39 19.58 -32.15
C ASP A 265 12.13 18.74 -31.10
N ASP A 266 13.29 18.18 -31.45
CA ASP A 266 14.15 17.45 -30.51
C ASP A 266 14.70 18.37 -29.41
N TYR A 267 15.03 19.61 -29.78
CA TYR A 267 15.45 20.63 -28.84
C TYR A 267 14.34 20.99 -27.84
N CYS A 268 13.09 21.11 -28.31
CA CYS A 268 11.95 21.36 -27.42
C CYS A 268 11.71 20.17 -26.49
N ALA A 269 11.77 18.93 -26.99
CA ALA A 269 11.60 17.73 -26.17
C ALA A 269 12.64 17.66 -25.03
N ALA A 270 13.91 17.91 -25.34
CA ALA A 270 14.98 17.91 -24.33
C ALA A 270 14.81 18.99 -23.24
N LEU A 271 14.24 20.16 -23.59
CA LEU A 271 13.91 21.21 -22.63
C LEU A 271 12.72 20.82 -21.74
N VAL A 272 11.69 20.18 -22.31
CA VAL A 272 10.51 19.69 -21.58
C VAL A 272 10.90 18.64 -20.54
N GLU A 273 11.75 17.68 -20.91
CA GLU A 273 12.21 16.65 -19.97
C GLU A 273 12.94 17.23 -18.75
N ARG A 274 13.79 18.24 -18.96
CA ARG A 274 14.52 18.90 -17.87
C ARG A 274 13.63 19.77 -16.99
N LEU A 275 12.65 20.45 -17.58
CA LEU A 275 11.64 21.21 -16.86
C LEU A 275 10.74 20.28 -16.02
N ALA A 276 10.22 19.20 -16.61
CA ALA A 276 9.38 18.22 -15.96
C ALA A 276 10.08 17.60 -14.73
N GLY A 277 11.37 17.25 -14.86
CA GLY A 277 12.16 16.73 -13.73
C GLY A 277 12.39 17.72 -12.58
N ARG A 278 12.25 19.02 -12.81
CA ARG A 278 12.33 20.07 -11.77
C ARG A 278 10.95 20.39 -11.19
N VAL A 279 9.94 20.48 -12.04
CA VAL A 279 8.53 20.74 -11.66
C VAL A 279 7.98 19.60 -10.81
N GLY A 280 8.22 18.34 -11.20
CA GLY A 280 7.82 17.17 -10.41
C GLY A 280 8.41 17.16 -9.00
N ARG A 281 9.65 17.63 -8.84
CA ARG A 281 10.31 17.76 -7.51
C ARG A 281 9.75 18.87 -6.63
N VAL A 282 9.12 19.90 -7.21
CA VAL A 282 8.53 21.03 -6.45
C VAL A 282 7.08 20.73 -6.08
N LEU A 283 6.33 20.10 -6.98
CA LEU A 283 4.97 19.63 -6.69
C LEU A 283 4.98 18.60 -5.56
N GLY A 284 5.97 17.71 -5.52
CA GLY A 284 6.18 16.78 -4.41
C GLY A 284 6.74 17.37 -3.12
N ARG A 285 6.97 18.69 -3.01
CA ARG A 285 7.54 19.33 -1.79
C ARG A 285 6.61 20.33 -1.10
N ARG A 286 5.51 20.78 -1.73
CA ARG A 286 4.64 21.83 -1.17
C ARG A 286 3.54 21.32 -0.24
N VAL A 287 3.36 20.00 -0.13
CA VAL A 287 2.36 19.43 0.79
C VAL A 287 2.93 19.29 2.22
N ASP A 288 4.25 19.15 2.38
CA ASP A 288 4.84 18.66 3.64
C ASP A 288 5.52 19.75 4.49
N GLY A 289 5.17 21.02 4.30
CA GLY A 289 6.00 22.17 4.70
C GLY A 289 5.70 22.88 6.03
N PHE A 290 4.72 22.52 6.85
CA PHE A 290 4.36 23.31 8.05
C PHE A 290 4.44 22.54 9.38
N LEU A 291 5.61 22.71 10.02
CA LEU A 291 5.92 22.57 11.45
C LEU A 291 6.00 21.17 12.09
N GLY A 292 7.22 20.64 12.06
CA GLY A 292 7.76 19.91 13.21
C GLY A 292 8.20 20.86 14.33
N VAL A 293 8.36 20.30 15.55
CA VAL A 293 9.45 20.53 16.52
C VAL A 293 8.99 20.13 17.95
N LEU A 294 9.69 19.11 18.50
CA LEU A 294 10.30 19.04 19.85
C LEU A 294 9.87 17.90 20.82
N LEU A 295 10.88 17.05 21.07
CA LEU A 295 11.38 16.46 22.34
C LEU A 295 10.50 15.59 23.29
N LEU A 296 11.09 14.41 23.52
CA LEU A 296 11.44 13.75 24.80
C LEU A 296 10.40 12.93 25.59
N LYS A 297 10.79 11.65 25.70
CA LYS A 297 10.84 10.77 26.88
C LYS A 297 9.54 10.16 27.43
N LEU A 298 9.62 8.82 27.45
CA LEU A 298 9.22 7.84 28.49
C LEU A 298 8.10 6.84 28.12
N GLN A 299 8.59 5.61 27.95
CA GLN A 299 8.12 4.35 28.54
C GLN A 299 6.79 3.71 28.07
N HIS A 300 7.04 2.58 27.39
CA HIS A 300 6.37 1.28 27.49
C HIS A 300 4.86 1.20 27.26
N VAL A 301 4.46 0.98 26.00
CA VAL A 301 3.37 0.06 25.64
C VAL A 301 3.67 -0.55 24.26
N SER A 302 3.61 -1.88 24.13
CA SER A 302 3.67 -2.60 22.85
C SER A 302 2.35 -2.43 22.09
N GLY A 303 2.42 -1.99 20.84
CA GLY A 303 1.26 -1.78 19.97
C GLY A 303 1.32 -2.73 18.78
N ILE A 304 0.21 -3.41 18.51
CA ILE A 304 0.07 -4.33 17.38
C ILE A 304 -0.73 -3.61 16.32
N VAL A 305 -0.13 -3.44 15.14
CA VAL A 305 -0.78 -2.80 14.00
C VAL A 305 -1.26 -3.93 13.09
N ALA A 306 -2.58 -4.01 12.91
CA ALA A 306 -3.22 -4.76 11.85
C ALA A 306 -3.72 -3.75 10.82
N GLU A 307 -3.11 -3.75 9.63
CA GLU A 307 -3.65 -3.00 8.50
C GLU A 307 -4.48 -3.94 7.62
N ALA A 308 -5.71 -3.54 7.32
CA ALA A 308 -6.65 -4.27 6.48
C ALA A 308 -7.14 -3.33 5.38
N VAL A 309 -6.84 -3.63 4.12
CA VAL A 309 -7.33 -2.91 2.93
C VAL A 309 -8.35 -3.78 2.21
#